data_AF-A0A9E2JBC1-F1
#
_entry.id   AF-A0A9E2JBC1-F1
#
_cell.length_a   1.000
_cell.length_b   1.000
_cell.length_c   1.000
_cell.angle_alpha   90.00
_cell.angle_beta   90.00
_cell.angle_gamma   90.00
#
_symmetry.space_group_name_H-M   'P 1'
#
loop_
_entity.id
_entity.type
_entity.pdbx_description
1 polymer ?
#
loop_
_entity_poly.entity_id
_entity_poly.type
_entity_poly.pdbx_seq_one_letter_code
_entity_poly.pdbx_strand_id
1 'polypeptide(L)'
;MDAPDKAMHFSILVKEMEYAWLAHCLELDIVATAATVEDVEKDMLDLICAQVAYAFNNDNLENLYHPAPADAWKEFFQCREQVERRVPLESHFHGEAVPSWIIANSCHAQSICRVE
;
A
#
# COMPACT_ATOMS: atom_id res chain seq x y z
N MET A 1 22.80 -16.11 -12.77
CA MET A 1 21.41 -16.30 -12.34
C MET A 1 21.11 -15.16 -11.40
N ASP A 2 20.59 -14.07 -11.95
CA ASP A 2 20.06 -12.98 -11.14
C ASP A 2 19.06 -13.57 -10.15
N ALA A 3 19.25 -13.28 -8.86
CA ALA A 3 18.21 -13.56 -7.88
C ALA A 3 16.93 -12.89 -8.41
N PRO A 4 15.76 -13.57 -8.38
CA PRO A 4 14.53 -12.90 -8.75
C PRO A 4 14.46 -11.66 -7.87
N ASP A 5 14.37 -10.48 -8.47
CA ASP A 5 14.07 -9.25 -7.76
C ASP A 5 12.78 -9.51 -7.00
N LYS A 6 12.91 -9.82 -5.71
CA LYS A 6 11.77 -10.09 -4.84
C LYS A 6 11.12 -8.73 -4.64
N ALA A 7 10.14 -8.41 -5.46
CA ALA A 7 9.27 -7.26 -5.24
C ALA A 7 8.12 -7.72 -4.36
N MET A 8 7.76 -6.90 -3.38
CA MET A 8 6.51 -7.09 -2.65
C MET A 8 5.43 -6.24 -3.30
N HIS A 9 4.27 -6.85 -3.56
CA HIS A 9 3.13 -6.19 -4.18
C HIS A 9 2.12 -5.77 -3.11
N PHE A 10 1.62 -4.55 -3.24
CA PHE A 10 0.61 -3.97 -2.37
C PHE A 10 -0.48 -3.29 -3.20
N SER A 11 -1.73 -3.55 -2.85
CA SER A 11 -2.94 -2.98 -3.41
C SER A 11 -3.42 -1.86 -2.50
N ILE A 12 -3.56 -0.65 -3.04
CA ILE A 12 -3.96 0.53 -2.28
C ILE A 12 -5.29 1.05 -2.82
N LEU A 13 -6.29 1.10 -1.97
CA LEU A 13 -7.57 1.72 -2.27
C LEU A 13 -7.59 3.15 -1.75
N VAL A 14 -7.65 4.13 -2.66
CA VAL A 14 -7.71 5.56 -2.36
C VAL A 14 -9.13 6.06 -2.57
N LYS A 15 -9.68 6.75 -1.56
CA LYS A 15 -11.05 7.29 -1.54
C LYS A 15 -11.04 8.76 -1.15
N GLU A 16 -11.89 9.54 -1.82
CA GLU A 16 -12.22 10.89 -1.39
C GLU A 16 -13.29 10.83 -0.29
N MET A 17 -13.06 11.54 0.82
CA MET A 17 -14.02 11.80 1.88
C MET A 17 -14.40 13.28 1.88
N GLU A 18 -15.39 13.67 2.68
CA GLU A 18 -15.96 15.04 2.65
C GLU A 18 -14.91 16.16 2.83
N TYR A 19 -13.85 15.92 3.62
CA TYR A 19 -12.81 16.91 3.93
C TYR A 19 -11.37 16.37 3.87
N ALA A 20 -11.20 15.15 3.38
CA ALA A 20 -9.91 14.45 3.41
C ALA A 20 -9.91 13.31 2.40
N TRP A 21 -8.73 12.77 2.17
CA TRP A 21 -8.51 11.54 1.42
C TRP A 21 -8.16 10.41 2.39
N LEU A 22 -8.57 9.19 2.04
CA LEU A 22 -8.22 7.97 2.75
C LEU A 22 -7.53 7.02 1.79
N ALA A 23 -6.39 6.47 2.19
CA ALA A 23 -5.75 5.35 1.52
C ALA A 23 -5.80 4.13 2.44
N HIS A 24 -6.07 2.96 1.88
CA HIS A 24 -6.09 1.66 2.57
C HIS A 24 -5.22 0.67 1.83
N CYS A 25 -4.11 0.24 2.43
CA CYS A 25 -3.31 -0.86 1.91
C CYS A 25 -3.94 -2.18 2.35
N LEU A 26 -4.36 -2.99 1.37
CA LEU A 26 -5.24 -4.12 1.61
C LEU A 26 -4.52 -5.35 2.13
N GLU A 27 -3.26 -5.55 1.79
CA GLU A 27 -2.47 -6.70 2.25
C GLU A 27 -1.98 -6.55 3.69
N LEU A 28 -1.87 -5.31 4.18
CA LEU A 28 -1.39 -4.96 5.51
C LEU A 28 -2.51 -4.50 6.46
N ASP A 29 -3.70 -4.23 5.91
CA ASP A 29 -4.86 -3.63 6.61
C ASP A 29 -4.51 -2.36 7.40
N ILE A 30 -3.72 -1.50 6.76
CA ILE A 30 -3.33 -0.19 7.30
C ILE A 30 -3.98 0.94 6.52
N VAL A 31 -4.29 2.02 7.23
CA VAL A 31 -4.96 3.20 6.66
C VAL A 31 -4.13 4.46 6.89
N ALA A 32 -4.15 5.36 5.90
CA ALA A 32 -3.62 6.71 5.99
C ALA A 32 -4.72 7.70 5.61
N THR A 33 -4.69 8.90 6.18
CA THR A 33 -5.60 9.98 5.82
C THR A 33 -4.86 11.30 5.72
N ALA A 34 -5.13 12.08 4.68
CA ALA A 34 -4.53 13.40 4.50
C ALA A 34 -5.51 14.38 3.84
N ALA A 35 -5.16 15.67 3.80
CA ALA A 35 -6.02 16.69 3.19
C ALA A 35 -6.02 16.63 1.65
N THR A 36 -4.96 16.11 1.04
CA THR A 36 -4.80 16.02 -0.41
C THR A 36 -4.54 14.58 -0.84
N VAL A 37 -4.79 14.28 -2.12
CA VAL A 37 -4.53 12.95 -2.67
C VAL A 37 -3.02 12.67 -2.72
N GLU A 38 -2.21 13.69 -3.03
CA GLU A 38 -0.76 13.58 -3.08
C GLU A 38 -0.17 13.26 -1.70
N ASP A 39 -0.68 13.91 -0.65
CA ASP A 39 -0.22 13.66 0.71
C ASP A 39 -0.64 12.26 1.19
N VAL A 40 -1.88 11.81 0.93
CA VAL A 40 -2.34 10.50 1.43
C VAL A 40 -1.59 9.35 0.76
N GLU A 41 -1.26 9.50 -0.51
CA GLU A 41 -0.47 8.51 -1.23
C GLU A 41 0.95 8.45 -0.72
N LYS A 42 1.58 9.60 -0.49
CA LYS A 42 2.91 9.66 0.10
C LYS A 42 2.92 9.02 1.48
N ASP A 43 1.98 9.41 2.35
CA ASP A 43 1.87 8.87 3.71
C ASP A 43 1.66 7.35 3.68
N MET A 44 0.83 6.85 2.75
CA MET A 44 0.61 5.41 2.60
C MET A 44 1.89 4.67 2.15
N LEU A 45 2.62 5.21 1.18
CA LEU A 45 3.87 4.60 0.74
C LEU A 45 4.92 4.59 1.85
N ASP A 46 5.04 5.68 2.61
CA ASP A 46 5.95 5.77 3.76
C ASP A 46 5.57 4.73 4.84
N LEU A 47 4.28 4.55 5.13
CA LEU A 47 3.79 3.53 6.05
C LEU A 47 4.08 2.10 5.58
N ILE A 48 3.83 1.78 4.31
CA ILE A 48 4.13 0.46 3.75
C ILE A 48 5.64 0.19 3.85
N CYS A 49 6.48 1.14 3.44
CA CYS A 49 7.93 1.02 3.52
C CYS A 49 8.40 0.79 4.96
N ALA A 50 7.88 1.55 5.93
CA ALA A 50 8.20 1.39 7.34
C ALA A 50 7.78 0.02 7.88
N GLN A 51 6.58 -0.46 7.53
CA GLN A 51 6.06 -1.75 7.97
C GLN A 51 6.86 -2.93 7.41
N VAL A 52 7.19 -2.88 6.10
CA VAL A 52 8.05 -3.86 5.45
C VAL A 52 9.43 -3.87 6.09
N ALA A 53 10.07 -2.70 6.21
CA ALA A 53 11.38 -2.58 6.83
C ALA A 53 11.40 -3.12 8.27
N TYR A 54 10.38 -2.79 9.08
CA TYR A 54 10.25 -3.31 10.44
C TYR A 54 10.14 -4.83 10.46
N ALA A 55 9.32 -5.43 9.58
CA ALA A 55 9.15 -6.86 9.53
C ALA A 55 10.44 -7.61 9.14
N PHE A 56 11.21 -7.09 8.18
CA PHE A 56 12.54 -7.66 7.86
C PHE A 56 13.54 -7.52 9.01
N ASN A 57 13.59 -6.34 9.64
CA ASN A 57 14.56 -6.06 10.71
C ASN A 57 14.34 -6.88 11.99
N ASN A 58 13.13 -7.36 12.22
CA ASN A 58 12.75 -8.08 13.43
C ASN A 58 12.44 -9.55 13.18
N ASP A 59 12.81 -10.09 12.01
CA ASP A 59 12.48 -11.47 11.57
C ASP A 59 10.98 -11.80 11.77
N ASN A 60 10.13 -10.82 11.44
CA ASN A 60 8.70 -10.80 11.72
C ASN A 60 7.86 -10.82 10.43
N LEU A 61 8.42 -11.36 9.35
CA LEU A 61 7.76 -11.43 8.04
C LEU A 61 6.48 -12.27 8.08
N GLU A 62 6.43 -13.28 8.94
CA GLU A 62 5.24 -14.13 9.12
C GLU A 62 4.01 -13.34 9.60
N ASN A 63 4.23 -12.22 10.30
CA ASN A 63 3.18 -11.35 10.83
C ASN A 63 3.01 -10.05 10.01
N LEU A 64 3.70 -9.91 8.89
CA LEU A 64 3.62 -8.72 8.04
C LEU A 64 2.25 -8.62 7.37
N TYR A 65 1.77 -9.72 6.79
CA TYR A 65 0.52 -9.75 6.04
C TYR A 65 -0.67 -9.89 6.97
N HIS A 66 -1.52 -8.87 6.98
CA HIS A 66 -2.80 -8.86 7.66
C HIS A 66 -3.85 -8.36 6.66
N PRO A 67 -4.54 -9.25 5.93
CA PRO A 67 -5.38 -8.82 4.83
C PRO A 67 -6.66 -8.12 5.33
N ALA A 68 -7.00 -7.03 4.67
CA ALA A 68 -8.21 -6.26 4.88
C ALA A 68 -9.48 -7.09 4.64
N PRO A 69 -10.63 -6.68 5.21
CA PRO A 69 -11.91 -7.34 4.97
C PRO A 69 -12.29 -7.44 3.50
N ALA A 70 -13.05 -8.48 3.14
CA ALA A 70 -13.43 -8.79 1.76
C ALA A 70 -14.14 -7.63 1.02
N ASP A 71 -14.87 -6.78 1.74
CA ASP A 71 -15.57 -5.63 1.16
C ASP A 71 -14.58 -4.60 0.57
N ALA A 72 -13.46 -4.34 1.24
CA ALA A 72 -12.43 -3.42 0.74
C ALA A 72 -11.76 -3.97 -0.54
N TRP A 73 -11.51 -5.28 -0.59
CA TRP A 73 -11.01 -5.95 -1.79
C TRP A 73 -12.00 -5.87 -2.95
N LYS A 74 -13.29 -6.07 -2.68
CA LYS A 74 -14.34 -5.96 -3.69
C LYS A 74 -14.37 -4.56 -4.30
N GLU A 75 -14.26 -3.52 -3.49
CA GLU A 75 -14.18 -2.13 -3.98
C GLU A 75 -12.95 -1.90 -4.86
N PHE A 76 -11.77 -2.39 -4.43
CA PHE A 76 -10.55 -2.29 -5.22
C PHE A 76 -10.66 -2.98 -6.59
N PHE A 77 -11.24 -4.19 -6.64
CA PHE A 77 -11.42 -4.92 -7.91
C PHE A 77 -12.51 -4.33 -8.81
N GLN A 78 -13.43 -3.52 -8.27
CA GLN A 78 -14.43 -2.80 -9.06
C GLN A 78 -13.86 -1.54 -9.73
N CYS A 79 -12.70 -1.09 -9.28
CA CYS A 79 -12.00 0.07 -9.81
C CYS A 79 -11.45 -0.19 -11.21
N ARG A 80 -11.66 0.75 -12.12
CA ARG A 80 -11.26 0.61 -13.53
C ARG A 80 -9.87 1.13 -13.83
N GLU A 81 -9.41 2.13 -13.09
CA GLU A 81 -8.10 2.75 -13.29
C GLU A 81 -7.20 2.43 -12.10
N GLN A 82 -6.12 1.72 -12.40
CA GLN A 82 -5.11 1.26 -11.47
C GLN A 82 -3.76 1.83 -11.91
N VAL A 83 -3.05 2.46 -10.98
CA VAL A 83 -1.74 3.07 -11.20
C VAL A 83 -0.71 2.29 -10.42
N GLU A 84 0.17 1.59 -11.14
CA GLU A 84 1.30 0.89 -10.54
C GLU A 84 2.49 1.84 -10.36
N ARG A 85 3.08 1.84 -9.16
CA ARG A 85 4.33 2.55 -8.84
C ARG A 85 5.34 1.57 -8.28
N ARG A 86 6.58 1.69 -8.73
CA ARG A 86 7.74 1.05 -8.12
C ARG A 86 8.39 2.04 -7.17
N VAL A 87 8.45 1.68 -5.90
CA VAL A 87 9.01 2.55 -4.85
C VAL A 87 10.24 1.87 -4.27
N PRO A 88 11.41 2.52 -4.30
CA PRO A 88 12.61 1.96 -3.69
C PRO A 88 12.41 1.85 -2.18
N LEU A 89 12.82 0.72 -1.62
CA LEU A 89 12.90 0.60 -0.16
C LEU A 89 14.28 1.14 0.22
N GLU A 90 14.35 2.24 0.99
CA GLU A 90 15.65 2.76 1.42
C GLU A 90 16.37 1.71 2.29
N SER A 91 17.54 1.27 1.82
CA SER A 91 18.37 0.26 2.45
C SER A 91 19.28 0.91 3.52
N HIS A 92 18.71 1.33 4.64
CA HIS A 92 19.52 1.69 5.82
C HIS A 92 19.92 0.45 6.65
N PHE A 93 19.82 -0.77 6.10
CA PHE A 93 19.77 -2.00 6.89
C PHE A 93 20.97 -2.92 6.70
N HIS A 94 21.51 -3.38 7.84
CA HIS A 94 22.52 -4.43 7.96
C HIS A 94 21.85 -5.73 8.40
N GLY A 95 21.51 -6.62 7.45
CA GLY A 95 20.98 -7.95 7.75
C GLY A 95 19.89 -8.40 6.76
N GLU A 96 20.10 -9.60 6.20
CA GLU A 96 19.25 -10.34 5.27
C GLU A 96 18.77 -9.63 3.98
N ALA A 97 18.33 -10.42 3.00
CA ALA A 97 17.98 -9.96 1.66
C ALA A 97 16.62 -9.24 1.65
N VAL A 98 16.62 -7.99 2.12
CA VAL A 98 15.48 -7.07 2.01
C VAL A 98 15.21 -6.79 0.51
N PRO A 99 13.95 -6.71 0.08
CA PRO A 99 13.60 -6.33 -1.29
C PRO A 99 14.09 -4.91 -1.59
N SER A 100 14.67 -4.72 -2.78
CA SER A 100 15.15 -3.41 -3.24
C SER A 100 14.00 -2.43 -3.54
N TRP A 101 12.78 -2.92 -3.70
CA TRP A 101 11.59 -2.12 -3.98
C TRP A 101 10.29 -2.83 -3.59
N ILE A 102 9.26 -2.00 -3.43
CA ILE A 102 7.86 -2.42 -3.40
C ILE A 102 7.16 -2.02 -4.71
N ILE A 103 6.10 -2.73 -5.05
CA ILE A 103 5.19 -2.41 -6.14
C ILE A 103 3.85 -2.04 -5.51
N ALA A 104 3.49 -0.77 -5.59
CA ALA A 104 2.23 -0.24 -5.09
C ALA A 104 1.26 -0.04 -6.25
N ASN A 105 0.18 -0.80 -6.28
CA ASN A 105 -0.91 -0.66 -7.24
C ASN A 105 -2.06 0.13 -6.58
N SER A 106 -2.21 1.39 -6.96
CA SER A 106 -3.21 2.28 -6.38
C SER A 106 -4.44 2.38 -7.29
N CYS A 107 -5.62 2.23 -6.70
CA CYS A 107 -6.89 2.55 -7.32
C CYS A 107 -7.45 3.82 -6.66
N HIS A 108 -7.87 4.78 -7.47
CA HIS A 108 -8.67 5.91 -7.00
C HIS A 108 -10.13 5.57 -7.23
N ALA A 109 -10.81 5.12 -6.19
CA ALA A 109 -12.25 4.92 -6.25
C ALA A 109 -12.91 6.30 -6.33
N GLN A 110 -13.28 6.73 -7.54
CA GLN A 110 -14.16 7.87 -7.71
C GLN A 110 -15.47 7.55 -6.99
N SER A 111 -15.89 8.46 -6.12
CA SER A 111 -17.16 8.41 -5.39
C SER A 111 -18.34 8.34 -6.36
N ILE A 112 -18.68 7.16 -6.87
CA ILE A 112 -20.00 6.90 -7.44
C ILE A 112 -20.82 6.26 -6.34
N CYS A 113 -21.46 7.10 -5.53
CA CYS A 113 -22.76 6.86 -4.91
C CYS A 113 -23.24 8.15 -4.22
N ARG A 114 -23.66 9.15 -5.01
CA ARG A 114 -24.75 10.02 -4.56
C ARG A 114 -26.02 9.18 -4.69
N VAL A 115 -26.48 8.61 -3.59
CA VAL A 115 -27.86 8.12 -3.50
C VAL A 115 -28.70 9.37 -3.27
N GLU A 116 -29.44 9.79 -4.30
CA GLU A 116 -30.51 10.80 -4.17
C GLU A 116 -31.65 10.32 -3.27
#